data_AF-A0A661PHI3-F1
#
_entry.id   AF-A0A661PHI3-F1
#
_cell.length_a   1.000
_cell.length_b   1.000
_cell.length_c   1.000
_cell.angle_alpha   90.00
_cell.angle_beta   90.00
_cell.angle_gamma   90.00
#
_symmetry.space_group_name_H-M   'P 1'
#
loop_
_entity.id
_entity.type
_entity.pdbx_description
1 polymer ?
#
loop_
_entity_poly.entity_id
_entity_poly.type
_entity_poly.pdbx_seq_one_letter_code
_entity_poly.pdbx_strand_id
1 'polypeptide(L)'
;MTVDVYYRPHNSRIRENQFFKALMGCYSQAVHHAENYPIPDGLFKNPVSRDQLARCLENDSHLPVNARQRSLEALQSCPADIFVMGEHGNISVDMVIVDSNGPTFIEFHEKQHRRLSDNRPRMVYDQQGRGCEVPRALQRLVRDVWRCLYLKPYSVVWWDWFETHGQHFELQEGNDYFEFALDGRFNFKDFLEKNF
;
A
#
# COMPACT_ATOMS: atom_id res chain seq x y z
N MET A 1 20.18 10.57 -18.44
CA MET A 1 20.09 9.55 -17.38
C MET A 1 18.90 8.69 -17.71
N THR A 2 19.03 7.37 -17.65
CA THR A 2 17.91 6.47 -17.94
C THR A 2 17.02 6.38 -16.71
N VAL A 3 15.71 6.52 -16.91
CA VAL A 3 14.70 6.27 -15.89
C VAL A 3 13.98 4.99 -16.29
N ASP A 4 13.85 4.06 -15.36
CA ASP A 4 13.16 2.79 -15.57
C ASP A 4 11.85 2.81 -14.76
N VAL A 5 10.75 2.36 -15.36
CA VAL A 5 9.45 2.26 -14.69
C VAL A 5 8.97 0.82 -14.74
N TYR A 6 8.76 0.22 -13.57
CA TYR A 6 8.23 -1.13 -13.42
C TYR A 6 6.74 -1.06 -13.17
N TYR A 7 5.96 -1.66 -14.07
CA TYR A 7 4.52 -1.79 -13.94
C TYR A 7 4.04 -3.02 -14.69
N ARG A 8 3.34 -3.95 -14.02
CA ARG A 8 2.72 -5.09 -14.68
C ARG A 8 1.26 -4.80 -15.03
N PRO A 9 0.92 -4.39 -16.26
CA PRO A 9 -0.43 -4.04 -16.62
C PRO A 9 -1.39 -5.23 -16.51
N HIS A 10 -2.64 -4.93 -16.15
CA HIS A 10 -3.71 -5.92 -16.13
C HIS A 10 -4.98 -5.34 -16.76
N ASN A 11 -5.59 -6.07 -17.69
CA ASN A 11 -6.71 -5.58 -18.51
C ASN A 11 -7.93 -5.12 -17.69
N SER A 12 -8.17 -5.73 -16.52
CA SER A 12 -9.29 -5.35 -15.65
C SER A 12 -9.00 -4.14 -14.75
N ARG A 13 -7.77 -3.63 -14.68
CA ARG A 13 -7.36 -2.53 -13.79
C ARG A 13 -7.37 -1.19 -14.52
N ILE A 14 -8.54 -0.80 -15.04
CA ILE A 14 -8.68 0.35 -15.96
C ILE A 14 -8.12 1.64 -15.36
N ARG A 15 -8.43 1.95 -14.10
CA ARG A 15 -8.02 3.18 -13.42
C ARG A 15 -6.52 3.24 -13.13
N GLU A 16 -5.96 2.12 -12.66
CA GLU A 16 -4.52 1.98 -12.45
C GLU A 16 -3.76 2.14 -13.78
N ASN A 17 -4.26 1.53 -14.87
CA ASN A 17 -3.69 1.72 -16.20
C ASN A 17 -3.79 3.18 -16.69
N GLN A 18 -4.85 3.92 -16.30
CA GLN A 18 -4.98 5.35 -16.63
C GLN A 18 -3.95 6.18 -15.85
N PHE A 19 -3.78 5.89 -14.56
CA PHE A 19 -2.74 6.52 -13.74
C PHE A 19 -1.35 6.24 -14.31
N PHE A 20 -1.06 4.99 -14.67
CA PHE A 20 0.21 4.62 -15.31
C PHE A 20 0.48 5.42 -16.60
N LYS A 21 -0.53 5.61 -17.46
CA LYS A 21 -0.38 6.42 -18.67
C LYS A 21 -0.04 7.87 -18.37
N ALA A 22 -0.67 8.46 -17.35
CA ALA A 22 -0.33 9.81 -16.92
C ALA A 22 1.10 9.88 -16.37
N LEU A 23 1.50 8.89 -15.56
CA LEU A 23 2.84 8.76 -15.03
C LEU A 23 3.89 8.71 -16.15
N MET A 24 3.68 7.86 -17.16
CA MET A 24 4.58 7.78 -18.33
C MET A 24 4.61 9.08 -19.15
N GLY A 25 3.56 9.90 -19.09
CA GLY A 25 3.55 11.24 -19.67
C GLY A 25 4.57 12.17 -19.00
N CYS A 26 4.68 12.11 -17.67
CA CYS A 26 5.68 12.86 -16.90
C CYS A 26 7.10 12.32 -17.13
N TYR A 27 7.24 11.01 -17.35
CA TYR A 27 8.51 10.34 -17.62
C TYR A 27 8.61 9.85 -19.07
N SER A 28 8.42 10.77 -20.02
CA SER A 28 8.30 10.44 -21.47
C SER A 28 9.48 9.68 -22.09
N GLN A 29 10.66 9.72 -21.47
CA GLN A 29 11.87 9.02 -21.91
C GLN A 29 12.16 7.76 -21.09
N ALA A 30 11.29 7.38 -20.16
CA ALA A 30 11.50 6.21 -19.33
C ALA A 30 11.30 4.89 -20.09
N VAL A 31 12.07 3.89 -19.71
CA VAL A 31 11.92 2.52 -20.19
C VAL A 31 10.88 1.81 -19.31
N HIS A 32 9.82 1.31 -19.92
CA HIS A 32 8.80 0.53 -19.22
C HIS A 32 9.19 -0.96 -19.17
N HIS A 33 9.28 -1.49 -17.95
CA HIS A 33 9.40 -2.92 -17.66
C HIS A 33 8.04 -3.49 -17.28
N ALA A 34 7.51 -4.41 -18.09
CA ALA A 34 6.17 -4.99 -17.93
C ALA A 34 6.09 -6.08 -16.83
N GLU A 35 6.75 -5.85 -15.71
CA GLU A 35 6.88 -6.77 -14.58
C GLU A 35 6.83 -6.04 -13.24
N ASN A 36 6.75 -6.80 -12.15
CA ASN A 36 6.82 -6.23 -10.81
C ASN A 36 8.29 -6.02 -10.43
N TYR A 37 8.59 -4.89 -9.79
CA TYR A 37 9.93 -4.65 -9.24
C TYR A 37 10.25 -5.67 -8.13
N PRO A 38 11.46 -6.26 -8.09
CA PRO A 38 11.88 -7.17 -7.03
C PRO A 38 12.18 -6.38 -5.74
N ILE A 39 11.28 -6.45 -4.77
CA ILE A 39 11.48 -5.82 -3.45
C ILE A 39 12.62 -6.54 -2.71
N PRO A 40 13.58 -5.82 -2.08
CA PRO A 40 14.69 -6.44 -1.37
C PRO A 40 14.27 -7.40 -0.26
N ASP A 41 14.82 -8.63 -0.26
CA ASP A 41 14.48 -9.70 0.68
C ASP A 41 14.64 -9.30 2.16
N GLY A 42 15.59 -8.40 2.45
CA GLY A 42 15.83 -7.90 3.80
C GLY A 42 14.62 -7.21 4.43
N LEU A 43 13.74 -6.59 3.63
CA LEU A 43 12.58 -5.86 4.12
C LEU A 43 11.48 -6.80 4.65
N PHE A 44 11.37 -8.01 4.11
CA PHE A 44 10.31 -8.96 4.49
C PHE A 44 10.41 -9.49 5.92
N LYS A 45 11.54 -9.23 6.59
CA LYS A 45 11.75 -9.55 8.01
C LYS A 45 11.10 -8.54 8.96
N ASN A 46 10.55 -7.44 8.45
CA ASN A 46 9.91 -6.42 9.26
C ASN A 46 8.42 -6.73 9.47
N PRO A 47 7.94 -6.84 10.72
CA PRO A 47 6.53 -7.08 11.02
C PRO A 47 5.73 -5.78 11.15
N VAL A 48 4.41 -5.89 11.07
CA VAL A 48 3.48 -4.85 11.56
C VAL A 48 3.02 -5.24 12.97
N SER A 49 3.17 -4.35 13.94
CA SER A 49 2.67 -4.58 15.29
C SER A 49 1.14 -4.62 15.31
N ARG A 50 0.59 -5.72 15.82
CA ARG A 50 -0.85 -5.88 16.04
C ARG A 50 -1.41 -4.78 16.93
N ASP A 51 -0.72 -4.46 18.02
CA ASP A 51 -1.21 -3.52 19.05
C ASP A 51 -1.13 -2.06 18.56
N GLN A 52 -0.12 -1.71 17.75
CA GLN A 52 -0.10 -0.39 17.09
C GLN A 52 -1.22 -0.30 16.03
N LEU A 53 -1.42 -1.34 15.23
CA LEU A 53 -2.48 -1.37 14.22
C LEU A 53 -3.89 -1.31 14.85
N ALA A 54 -4.09 -2.00 15.98
CA ALA A 54 -5.33 -1.92 16.74
C ALA A 54 -5.60 -0.48 17.22
N ARG A 55 -4.58 0.19 17.78
CA ARG A 55 -4.69 1.62 18.17
C ARG A 55 -4.97 2.55 17.00
N CYS A 56 -4.37 2.32 15.83
CA CYS A 56 -4.71 3.07 14.61
C CYS A 56 -6.17 2.90 14.26
N LEU A 57 -6.67 1.66 14.25
CA LEU A 57 -8.07 1.36 13.97
C LEU A 57 -8.98 2.06 14.97
N GLU A 58 -8.77 1.89 16.27
CA GLU A 58 -9.58 2.49 17.35
C GLU A 58 -9.69 4.02 17.24
N ASN A 59 -8.61 4.69 16.84
CA ASN A 59 -8.56 6.15 16.72
C ASN A 59 -9.07 6.69 15.39
N ASP A 60 -9.20 5.86 14.36
CA ASP A 60 -9.62 6.31 13.03
C ASP A 60 -11.13 6.62 12.99
N SER A 61 -11.49 7.80 12.49
CA SER A 61 -12.87 8.26 12.36
C SER A 61 -13.44 8.15 10.94
N HIS A 62 -12.62 7.78 9.95
CA HIS A 62 -12.97 7.82 8.53
C HIS A 62 -13.40 6.46 7.98
N LEU A 63 -12.93 5.37 8.58
CA LEU A 63 -13.26 4.00 8.23
C LEU A 63 -14.68 3.66 8.71
N PRO A 64 -15.41 2.80 7.96
CA PRO A 64 -16.73 2.35 8.39
C PRO A 64 -16.67 1.60 9.73
N VAL A 65 -17.50 2.04 10.69
CA VAL A 65 -17.53 1.50 12.08
C VAL A 65 -17.59 -0.04 12.11
N ASN A 66 -18.51 -0.64 11.35
CA ASN A 66 -18.67 -2.10 11.31
C ASN A 66 -17.46 -2.81 10.71
N ALA A 67 -16.77 -2.18 9.75
CA ALA A 67 -15.59 -2.77 9.14
C ALA A 67 -14.39 -2.68 10.08
N ARG A 68 -14.21 -1.52 10.73
CA ARG A 68 -13.23 -1.34 11.80
C ARG A 68 -13.41 -2.36 12.93
N GLN A 69 -14.63 -2.54 13.42
CA GLN A 69 -14.93 -3.49 14.51
C GLN A 69 -14.55 -4.92 14.13
N ARG A 70 -14.91 -5.37 12.91
CA ARG A 70 -14.51 -6.70 12.42
C ARG A 70 -13.00 -6.85 12.28
N SER A 71 -12.31 -5.80 11.85
CA SER A 71 -10.84 -5.80 11.78
C SER A 71 -10.22 -5.92 13.17
N LEU A 72 -10.76 -5.21 14.17
CA LEU A 72 -10.31 -5.33 15.57
C LEU A 72 -10.54 -6.73 16.13
N GLU A 73 -11.72 -7.32 15.90
CA GLU A 73 -12.02 -8.70 16.30
C GLU A 73 -11.06 -9.71 15.65
N ALA A 74 -10.82 -9.59 14.34
CA ALA A 74 -9.86 -10.46 13.64
C ALA A 74 -8.42 -10.27 14.14
N LEU A 75 -8.02 -9.06 14.52
CA LEU A 75 -6.70 -8.81 15.10
C LEU A 75 -6.49 -9.54 16.43
N GLN A 76 -7.53 -9.79 17.23
CA GLN A 76 -7.39 -10.51 18.50
C GLN A 76 -6.81 -11.92 18.33
N SER A 77 -7.07 -12.56 17.18
CA SER A 77 -6.51 -13.87 16.82
C SER A 77 -5.14 -13.81 16.14
N CYS A 78 -4.64 -12.62 15.82
CA CYS A 78 -3.35 -12.45 15.17
C CYS A 78 -2.18 -12.55 16.17
N PRO A 79 -0.99 -12.97 15.70
CA PRO A 79 0.25 -12.82 16.47
C PRO A 79 0.50 -11.35 16.82
N ALA A 80 1.30 -11.10 17.87
CA ALA A 80 1.68 -9.74 18.27
C ALA A 80 2.43 -8.99 17.14
N ASP A 81 3.28 -9.72 16.43
CA ASP A 81 4.00 -9.25 15.25
C ASP A 81 3.46 -9.95 14.00
N ILE A 82 2.88 -9.18 13.09
CA ILE A 82 2.20 -9.68 11.91
C ILE A 82 3.10 -9.50 10.69
N PHE A 83 3.46 -10.61 10.04
CA PHE A 83 4.26 -10.62 8.82
C PHE A 83 3.36 -10.67 7.59
N VAL A 84 3.73 -9.90 6.55
CA VAL A 84 2.95 -9.75 5.31
C VAL A 84 3.08 -10.92 4.33
N MET A 85 4.07 -11.79 4.55
CA MET A 85 4.37 -12.97 3.74
C MET A 85 4.93 -14.11 4.61
N GLY A 86 4.62 -15.35 4.22
CA GLY A 86 5.34 -16.54 4.69
C GLY A 86 6.49 -16.86 3.74
N GLU A 87 7.04 -18.08 3.83
CA GLU A 87 8.24 -18.52 3.08
C GLU A 87 8.15 -18.42 1.55
N HIS A 88 6.92 -18.40 1.00
CA HIS A 88 6.67 -18.41 -0.45
C HIS A 88 5.76 -17.26 -0.92
N GLY A 89 5.48 -16.29 -0.05
CA GLY A 89 4.57 -15.19 -0.38
C GLY A 89 5.28 -14.07 -1.14
N ASN A 90 4.59 -13.44 -2.08
CA ASN A 90 5.05 -12.19 -2.68
C ASN A 90 4.20 -11.02 -2.17
N ILE A 91 4.88 -9.93 -1.78
CA ILE A 91 4.31 -8.59 -1.72
C ILE A 91 4.81 -7.83 -2.95
N SER A 92 3.94 -7.00 -3.52
CA SER A 92 4.29 -6.14 -4.66
C SER A 92 3.78 -4.73 -4.39
N VAL A 93 4.38 -3.78 -5.09
CA VAL A 93 3.88 -2.42 -5.26
C VAL A 93 3.33 -2.29 -6.67
N ASP A 94 2.32 -1.43 -6.85
CA ASP A 94 1.73 -1.25 -8.17
C ASP A 94 2.75 -0.70 -9.18
N MET A 95 3.49 0.36 -8.84
CA MET A 95 4.48 0.97 -9.74
C MET A 95 5.78 1.32 -9.02
N VAL A 96 6.92 1.16 -9.69
CA VAL A 96 8.23 1.59 -9.16
C VAL A 96 8.98 2.37 -10.23
N ILE A 97 9.49 3.55 -9.86
CA ILE A 97 10.38 4.36 -10.70
C ILE A 97 11.79 4.15 -10.19
N VAL A 98 12.73 3.85 -11.07
CA VAL A 98 14.14 3.67 -10.72
C VAL A 98 14.97 4.65 -11.52
N ASP A 99 15.76 5.46 -10.81
CA ASP A 99 16.71 6.39 -11.40
C ASP A 99 18.07 6.32 -10.69
N SER A 100 18.93 7.33 -10.87
CA SER A 100 20.24 7.41 -10.24
C SER A 100 20.21 7.47 -8.70
N ASN A 101 19.10 7.89 -8.11
CA ASN A 101 18.90 7.99 -6.67
C ASN A 101 18.31 6.71 -6.06
N GLY A 102 17.85 5.78 -6.90
CA GLY A 102 17.30 4.48 -6.49
C GLY A 102 15.80 4.34 -6.79
N PRO A 103 15.12 3.37 -6.16
CA PRO A 103 13.71 3.11 -6.40
C PRO A 103 12.80 4.06 -5.61
N THR A 104 11.79 4.61 -6.27
CA THR A 104 10.62 5.26 -5.66
C THR A 104 9.38 4.40 -5.89
N PHE A 105 8.71 4.03 -4.80
CA PHE A 105 7.60 3.09 -4.80
C PHE A 105 6.26 3.84 -4.82
N ILE A 106 5.28 3.40 -5.62
CA ILE A 106 3.98 4.06 -5.76
C ILE A 106 2.85 3.02 -5.72
N GLU A 107 1.92 3.17 -4.78
CA GLU A 107 0.69 2.36 -4.72
C GLU A 107 -0.52 3.18 -5.15
N PHE A 108 -1.39 2.57 -5.96
CA PHE A 108 -2.57 3.24 -6.49
C PHE A 108 -3.84 2.70 -5.82
N HIS A 109 -4.43 3.51 -4.96
CA HIS A 109 -5.55 3.09 -4.13
C HIS A 109 -6.91 3.46 -4.70
N GLU A 110 -7.74 2.44 -4.86
CA GLU A 110 -9.16 2.60 -5.14
C GLU A 110 -10.03 2.57 -3.86
N LYS A 111 -11.31 2.89 -4.02
CA LYS A 111 -12.31 2.96 -2.94
C LYS A 111 -12.36 1.72 -2.03
N GLN A 112 -11.96 0.55 -2.51
CA GLN A 112 -11.92 -0.69 -1.72
C GLN A 112 -11.01 -0.59 -0.49
N HIS A 113 -9.92 0.17 -0.55
CA HIS A 113 -8.97 0.31 0.56
C HIS A 113 -9.57 1.11 1.73
N ARG A 114 -10.53 2.02 1.47
CA ARG A 114 -11.25 2.77 2.52
C ARG A 114 -12.46 2.02 3.10
N ARG A 115 -12.94 0.99 2.42
CA ARG A 115 -14.19 0.31 2.80
C ARG A 115 -13.99 -0.87 3.75
N LEU A 116 -12.80 -1.49 3.72
CA LEU A 116 -12.47 -2.70 4.47
C LEU A 116 -13.58 -3.77 4.38
N SER A 117 -14.17 -3.94 3.19
CA SER A 117 -15.41 -4.73 3.01
C SER A 117 -15.20 -6.13 2.41
N ASP A 118 -13.97 -6.48 2.01
CA ASP A 118 -13.67 -7.79 1.44
C ASP A 118 -13.39 -8.81 2.56
N ASN A 119 -14.36 -9.69 2.80
CA ASN A 119 -14.30 -10.67 3.88
C ASN A 119 -13.75 -12.03 3.45
N ARG A 120 -13.27 -12.19 2.20
CA ARG A 120 -12.71 -13.46 1.75
C ARG A 120 -11.52 -13.83 2.66
N PRO A 121 -11.43 -15.07 3.14
CA PRO A 121 -10.34 -15.47 4.03
C PRO A 121 -8.99 -15.36 3.34
N ARG A 122 -7.99 -14.84 4.05
CA ARG A 122 -6.60 -14.69 3.60
C ARG A 122 -5.65 -14.91 4.77
N MET A 123 -4.42 -15.30 4.47
CA MET A 123 -3.40 -15.51 5.50
C MET A 123 -2.59 -14.25 5.75
N VAL A 124 -2.33 -13.99 7.03
CA VAL A 124 -1.17 -13.26 7.55
C VAL A 124 -0.30 -14.25 8.32
N TYR A 125 0.92 -13.87 8.71
CA TYR A 125 1.89 -14.82 9.25
C TYR A 125 2.52 -14.34 10.56
N ASP A 126 3.00 -15.27 11.36
CA ASP A 126 3.91 -14.98 12.47
C ASP A 126 5.39 -15.11 12.04
N GLN A 127 6.29 -14.88 12.99
CA GLN A 127 7.74 -14.97 12.76
C GLN A 127 8.21 -16.37 12.34
N GLN A 128 7.47 -17.42 12.70
CA GLN A 128 7.76 -18.80 12.31
C GLN A 128 7.12 -19.18 10.97
N GLY A 129 6.51 -18.22 10.27
CA GLY A 129 5.81 -18.44 9.00
C GLY A 129 4.48 -19.18 9.15
N ARG A 130 3.96 -19.36 10.36
CA ARG A 130 2.65 -19.99 10.57
C ARG A 130 1.54 -19.02 10.19
N GLY A 131 0.59 -19.50 9.39
CA GLY A 131 -0.53 -18.70 8.90
C GLY A 131 -1.62 -18.50 9.95
N CYS A 132 -2.13 -17.28 10.03
CA CYS A 132 -3.36 -16.92 10.73
C CYS A 132 -4.37 -16.38 9.70
N GLU A 133 -5.58 -16.95 9.69
CA GLU A 133 -6.62 -16.55 8.75
C GLU A 133 -7.31 -15.27 9.22
N VAL A 134 -7.39 -14.29 8.31
CA VAL A 134 -8.04 -13.01 8.52
C VAL A 134 -8.89 -12.63 7.29
N PRO A 135 -9.86 -11.72 7.44
CA PRO A 135 -10.54 -11.11 6.30
C PRO A 135 -9.53 -10.45 5.34
N ARG A 136 -9.72 -10.60 4.03
CA ARG A 136 -8.88 -9.98 2.99
C ARG A 136 -8.72 -8.47 3.17
N ALA A 137 -9.75 -7.78 3.66
CA ALA A 137 -9.68 -6.38 4.02
C ALA A 137 -8.60 -6.08 5.06
N LEU A 138 -8.53 -6.87 6.14
CA LEU A 138 -7.49 -6.73 7.16
C LEU A 138 -6.11 -7.09 6.59
N GLN A 139 -6.02 -8.17 5.81
CA GLN A 139 -4.76 -8.55 5.16
C GLN A 139 -4.21 -7.45 4.25
N ARG A 140 -5.08 -6.78 3.48
CA ARG A 140 -4.71 -5.62 2.67
C ARG A 140 -4.24 -4.46 3.53
N LEU A 141 -4.99 -4.11 4.58
CA LEU A 141 -4.60 -3.05 5.50
C LEU A 141 -3.22 -3.30 6.11
N VAL A 142 -2.95 -4.52 6.60
CA VAL A 142 -1.63 -4.90 7.12
C VAL A 142 -0.54 -4.70 6.08
N ARG A 143 -0.79 -5.09 4.82
CA ARG A 143 0.18 -4.92 3.71
C ARG A 143 0.38 -3.45 3.35
N ASP A 144 -0.67 -2.65 3.32
CA ASP A 144 -0.58 -1.23 2.99
C ASP A 144 0.17 -0.47 4.10
N VAL A 145 -0.12 -0.78 5.37
CA VAL A 145 0.65 -0.27 6.52
C VAL A 145 2.12 -0.68 6.43
N TRP A 146 2.42 -1.94 6.15
CA TRP A 146 3.79 -2.41 5.99
C TRP A 146 4.55 -1.63 4.90
N ARG A 147 3.90 -1.37 3.75
CA ARG A 147 4.53 -0.58 2.67
C ARG A 147 4.79 0.85 3.12
N CYS A 148 3.83 1.47 3.80
CA CYS A 148 4.00 2.82 4.35
C CYS A 148 5.18 2.92 5.32
N LEU A 149 5.44 1.87 6.11
CA LEU A 149 6.53 1.86 7.08
C LEU A 149 7.89 1.57 6.45
N TYR A 150 7.97 0.63 5.52
CA TYR A 150 9.27 0.03 5.12
C TYR A 150 9.70 0.29 3.68
N LEU A 151 8.82 0.77 2.81
CA LEU A 151 9.20 1.21 1.47
C LEU A 151 9.47 2.71 1.52
N LYS A 152 10.67 3.11 1.10
CA LYS A 152 11.14 4.51 1.12
C LYS A 152 12.02 4.76 -0.11
N PRO A 153 11.80 5.87 -0.86
CA PRO A 153 10.61 6.75 -0.85
C PRO A 153 9.33 6.02 -1.27
N TYR A 154 8.19 6.30 -0.61
CA TYR A 154 6.90 5.68 -0.96
C TYR A 154 5.77 6.69 -1.09
N SER A 155 4.99 6.55 -2.15
CA SER A 155 3.81 7.37 -2.41
C SER A 155 2.53 6.55 -2.50
N VAL A 156 1.44 7.08 -1.96
CA VAL A 156 0.09 6.55 -2.16
C VAL A 156 -0.70 7.55 -2.99
N VAL A 157 -1.30 7.10 -4.09
CA VAL A 157 -2.18 7.92 -4.93
C VAL A 157 -3.59 7.38 -4.86
N TRP A 158 -4.52 8.16 -4.31
CA TRP A 158 -5.93 7.77 -4.29
C TRP A 158 -6.63 8.14 -5.60
N TRP A 159 -7.44 7.22 -6.13
CA TRP A 159 -8.17 7.42 -7.38
C TRP A 159 -9.01 8.71 -7.38
N ASP A 160 -9.74 9.00 -6.31
CA ASP A 160 -10.63 10.16 -6.28
C ASP A 160 -9.88 11.49 -6.24
N TRP A 161 -8.69 11.50 -5.63
CA TRP A 161 -7.77 12.63 -5.75
C TRP A 161 -7.26 12.76 -7.19
N PHE A 162 -6.81 11.65 -7.79
CA PHE A 162 -6.24 11.64 -9.15
C PHE A 162 -7.28 11.98 -10.22
N GLU A 163 -8.52 11.55 -10.07
CA GLU A 163 -9.62 11.89 -10.97
C GLU A 163 -9.86 13.42 -11.04
N THR A 164 -9.59 14.12 -9.94
CA THR A 164 -9.80 15.57 -9.83
C THR A 164 -8.55 16.39 -10.19
N HIS A 165 -7.35 15.89 -9.86
CA HIS A 165 -6.10 16.66 -9.94
C HIS A 165 -5.05 16.07 -10.90
N GLY A 166 -5.32 14.90 -11.48
CA GLY A 166 -4.32 14.08 -12.18
C GLY A 166 -3.73 14.70 -13.45
N GLN A 167 -4.35 15.75 -13.99
CA GLN A 167 -3.78 16.52 -15.12
C GLN A 167 -2.46 17.21 -14.76
N HIS A 168 -2.23 17.47 -13.48
CA HIS A 168 -1.02 18.09 -12.95
C HIS A 168 -0.30 17.16 -11.96
N PHE A 169 -0.40 15.84 -12.18
CA PHE A 169 0.27 14.89 -11.31
C PHE A 169 1.79 15.02 -11.45
N GLU A 170 2.43 15.42 -10.36
CA GLU A 170 3.88 15.45 -10.20
C GLU A 170 4.25 14.68 -8.95
N LEU A 171 5.13 13.69 -9.11
CA LEU A 171 5.66 12.93 -7.99
C LEU A 171 6.57 13.83 -7.17
N GLN A 172 6.37 13.84 -5.85
CA GLN A 172 7.18 14.66 -4.96
C GLN A 172 8.57 14.03 -4.79
N GLU A 173 9.62 14.78 -5.14
CA GLU A 173 11.00 14.33 -4.95
C GLU A 173 11.41 14.40 -3.47
N GLY A 174 12.24 13.44 -3.02
CA GLY A 174 13.00 13.57 -1.78
C GLY A 174 12.24 13.35 -0.45
N ASN A 175 10.98 12.91 -0.47
CA ASN A 175 10.22 12.63 0.76
C ASN A 175 10.20 11.13 1.09
N ASP A 176 10.36 10.79 2.37
CA ASP A 176 10.20 9.41 2.88
C ASP A 176 8.81 8.84 2.57
N TYR A 177 7.77 9.67 2.70
CA TYR A 177 6.39 9.28 2.44
C TYR A 177 5.57 10.47 1.92
N PHE A 178 4.76 10.23 0.89
CA PHE A 178 3.78 11.21 0.42
C PHE A 178 2.44 10.54 0.09
N GLU A 179 1.34 11.22 0.35
CA GLU A 179 0.01 10.69 0.07
C GLU A 179 -0.87 11.72 -0.61
N PHE A 180 -1.33 11.37 -1.81
CA PHE A 180 -2.23 12.19 -2.62
C PHE A 180 -3.68 11.78 -2.33
N ALA A 181 -4.28 12.40 -1.32
CA ALA A 181 -5.64 12.13 -0.84
C ALA A 181 -6.52 13.39 -0.80
N LEU A 182 -7.83 13.22 -0.77
CA LEU A 182 -8.78 14.31 -0.53
C LEU A 182 -8.98 14.52 0.99
N ASP A 183 -9.14 15.77 1.40
CA ASP A 183 -9.44 16.14 2.79
C ASP A 183 -10.74 15.49 3.30
N GLY A 184 -10.77 15.17 4.60
CA GLY A 184 -11.92 14.56 5.26
C GLY A 184 -12.22 13.12 4.81
N ARG A 185 -11.27 12.47 4.12
CA ARG A 185 -11.31 11.05 3.77
C ARG A 185 -10.23 10.29 4.52
N PHE A 186 -10.41 8.98 4.62
CA PHE A 186 -9.35 8.09 5.08
C PHE A 186 -8.10 8.27 4.22
N ASN A 187 -6.97 8.45 4.91
CA ASN A 187 -5.62 8.50 4.38
C ASN A 187 -4.69 7.81 5.39
N PHE A 188 -3.60 7.23 4.91
CA PHE A 188 -2.63 6.50 5.73
C PHE A 188 -1.76 7.43 6.57
N LYS A 189 -1.51 8.66 6.13
CA LYS A 189 -0.75 9.65 6.89
C LYS A 189 -1.39 9.85 8.28
N ASP A 190 -2.64 10.28 8.33
CA ASP A 190 -3.38 10.52 9.58
C ASP A 190 -3.61 9.21 10.36
N PHE A 191 -3.82 8.10 9.64
CA PHE A 191 -4.02 6.78 10.24
C PHE A 191 -2.79 6.31 11.03
N LEU A 192 -1.58 6.63 10.55
CA LEU A 192 -0.31 6.18 11.13
C LEU A 192 0.31 7.20 12.11
N GLU A 193 0.14 8.50 11.89
CA GLU A 193 0.87 9.62 12.54
C GLU A 193 0.95 9.56 14.08
N LYS A 194 -0.01 8.92 14.75
CA LYS A 194 -0.06 8.86 16.23
C LYS A 194 0.44 7.55 16.85
N ASN A 195 0.71 6.54 16.04
CA ASN A 195 0.83 5.16 16.53
C ASN A 195 2.03 4.39 15.97
N PHE A 196 2.70 4.91 14.93
CA PHE A 196 3.88 4.32 14.29
C PHE A 196 5.01 5.34 14.10
#